data_AF-A0A1M5R7G3-F1
#
_entry.id   AF-A0A1M5R7G3-F1
#
_cell.length_a   1.000
_cell.length_b   1.000
_cell.length_c   1.000
_cell.angle_alpha   90.00
_cell.angle_beta   90.00
_cell.angle_gamma   90.00
#
_symmetry.space_group_name_H-M   'P 1'
#
loop_
_entity.id
_entity.type
_entity.pdbx_description
1 polymer ?
#
loop_
_entity_poly.entity_id
_entity_poly.type
_entity_poly.pdbx_seq_one_letter_code
_entity_poly.pdbx_strand_id
1 'polypeptide(L)'
;NFDREQLKVVQGKGKKDRYVPLSKHLIRGLKTYIEAEKPKVYLFNGQPQGIAGGDFDSRYSQRGVQWAVKQACKAAGIEKEVCVHTLRHTFATHLLEDGLDIISLKNLLGHEQIETTMEYLHIAQLDTIKAFSPLDTLFAKCSRK
;
A
#
# COMPACT_ATOMS: atom_id res chain seq x y z
N ASN A 1 17.61 -5.04 -5.51
CA ASN A 1 17.46 -4.66 -6.93
C ASN A 1 16.23 -3.76 -7.02
N PHE A 2 16.38 -2.52 -7.50
CA PHE A 2 15.30 -1.53 -7.61
C PHE A 2 14.81 -1.31 -9.06
N ASP A 3 15.35 -2.08 -10.02
CA ASP A 3 15.16 -1.84 -11.46
C ASP A 3 13.71 -2.00 -11.90
N ARG A 4 12.96 -2.86 -11.20
CA ARG A 4 11.53 -3.12 -11.47
C ARG A 4 10.58 -2.17 -10.75
N GLU A 5 11.10 -1.23 -9.95
CA GLU A 5 10.28 -0.29 -9.15
C GLU A 5 9.17 -0.99 -8.34
N GLN A 6 9.47 -2.16 -7.78
CA GLN A 6 8.51 -3.01 -7.08
C GLN A 6 9.10 -3.59 -5.79
N LEU A 7 8.27 -3.70 -4.77
CA LEU A 7 8.55 -4.41 -3.52
C LEU A 7 7.84 -5.77 -3.53
N LYS A 8 8.58 -6.85 -3.33
CA LYS A 8 8.01 -8.17 -3.10
C LYS A 8 7.64 -8.33 -1.63
N VAL A 9 6.36 -8.50 -1.34
CA VAL A 9 5.89 -8.90 -0.01
C VAL A 9 5.77 -10.42 0.01
N VAL A 10 6.70 -11.06 0.72
CA VAL A 10 6.80 -12.53 0.80
C VAL A 10 5.88 -13.05 1.91
N GLN A 11 5.17 -14.15 1.64
CA GLN A 11 4.28 -14.83 2.60
C GLN A 11 3.32 -13.86 3.34
N GLY A 12 2.62 -13.02 2.58
CA GLY A 12 1.60 -12.13 3.15
C GLY A 12 0.35 -12.88 3.65
N LYS A 13 -0.76 -12.14 3.80
CA LYS A 13 -2.07 -12.73 4.14
C LYS A 13 -2.39 -13.90 3.19
N GLY A 14 -2.69 -15.07 3.76
CA GLY A 14 -2.94 -16.30 2.99
C GLY A 14 -1.69 -16.99 2.42
N LYS A 15 -0.47 -16.67 2.90
CA LYS A 15 0.82 -17.23 2.45
C LYS A 15 1.11 -16.99 0.96
N LYS A 16 0.53 -15.94 0.38
CA LYS A 16 0.75 -15.57 -1.03
C LYS A 16 1.75 -14.43 -1.14
N ASP A 17 2.64 -14.56 -2.11
CA ASP A 17 3.55 -13.50 -2.51
C ASP A 17 2.79 -12.47 -3.35
N ARG A 18 3.14 -11.20 -3.21
CA ARG A 18 2.62 -10.13 -4.08
C ARG A 18 3.66 -9.05 -4.30
N TYR A 19 3.46 -8.28 -5.36
CA TYR A 19 4.29 -7.13 -5.70
C TYR A 19 3.50 -5.84 -5.47
N VAL A 20 4.15 -4.86 -4.85
CA VAL A 20 3.62 -3.52 -4.61
C VAL A 20 4.49 -2.52 -5.36
N PRO A 21 3.93 -1.58 -6.13
CA PRO A 21 4.73 -0.58 -6.83
C PRO A 21 5.44 0.33 -5.83
N LEU A 22 6.67 0.72 -6.18
CA LEU A 22 7.48 1.69 -5.43
C LEU A 22 7.70 2.91 -6.32
N SER A 23 7.36 4.09 -5.81
CA SER A 23 7.66 5.32 -6.53
C SER A 23 9.17 5.62 -6.51
N LYS A 24 9.65 6.36 -7.51
CA LYS A 24 11.05 6.85 -7.56
C LYS A 24 11.46 7.63 -6.31
N HIS A 25 10.51 8.39 -5.73
CA HIS A 25 10.72 9.12 -4.48
C HIS A 25 10.98 8.18 -3.30
N LEU A 26 10.19 7.11 -3.17
CA LEU A 26 10.37 6.12 -2.11
C LEU A 26 11.68 5.34 -2.31
N ILE A 27 12.03 4.98 -3.55
CA ILE A 27 13.29 4.33 -3.87
C ILE A 27 14.48 5.20 -3.46
N ARG A 28 14.43 6.52 -3.71
CA ARG A 28 15.48 7.44 -3.27
C ARG A 28 15.65 7.39 -1.75
N GLY A 29 14.57 7.49 -0.98
CA GLY A 29 14.62 7.42 0.48
C GLY A 29 15.14 6.08 1.00
N LEU A 30 14.70 4.96 0.40
CA LEU A 30 15.17 3.63 0.76
C LEU A 30 16.66 3.44 0.49
N LYS A 31 17.18 3.97 -0.63
CA LYS A 31 18.62 3.92 -0.92
C LYS A 31 19.43 4.66 0.14
N THR A 32 19.04 5.89 0.49
CA THR A 32 19.68 6.67 1.55
C THR A 32 19.66 5.94 2.89
N TYR A 33 18.52 5.34 3.24
CA TYR A 33 18.39 4.55 4.47
C TYR A 33 19.32 3.33 4.47
N ILE A 34 19.34 2.55 3.38
CA ILE A 34 20.16 1.33 3.27
C ILE A 34 21.65 1.66 3.34
N GLU A 35 22.08 2.77 2.72
CA GLU A 35 23.49 3.22 2.76
C GLU A 35 23.93 3.62 4.17
N ALA A 36 23.06 4.28 4.93
CA ALA A 36 23.33 4.71 6.29
C ALA A 36 23.29 3.55 7.31
N GLU A 37 22.22 2.76 7.30
CA GLU A 37 21.95 1.74 8.32
C GLU A 37 22.58 0.38 8.01
N LYS A 38 22.95 0.12 6.75
CA LYS A 38 23.55 -1.12 6.26
C LYS A 38 22.85 -2.39 6.80
N PRO A 39 21.52 -2.52 6.60
CA PRO A 39 20.75 -3.64 7.10
C PRO A 39 21.25 -4.98 6.56
N LYS A 40 21.31 -6.02 7.41
CA LYS A 40 21.79 -7.36 7.04
C LYS A 40 20.68 -8.39 6.90
N VAL A 41 19.76 -8.46 7.88
CA VAL A 41 18.70 -9.48 7.92
C VAL A 41 17.36 -8.86 7.54
N TYR A 42 16.97 -7.78 8.21
CA TYR A 42 15.73 -7.07 7.94
C TYR A 42 16.00 -5.71 7.33
N LEU A 43 15.12 -5.29 6.42
CA LEU A 43 15.20 -3.95 5.85
C LEU A 43 15.10 -2.89 6.94
N PHE A 44 14.22 -3.07 7.92
CA PHE A 44 14.10 -2.17 9.07
C PHE A 44 14.44 -2.92 10.35
N ASN A 45 15.53 -2.53 11.01
CA ASN A 45 16.02 -3.20 12.21
C ASN A 45 15.46 -2.53 13.47
N GLY A 46 15.03 -3.34 14.43
CA GLY A 46 14.71 -2.92 15.80
C GLY A 46 15.89 -3.12 16.74
N GLN A 47 15.82 -2.55 17.93
CA GLN A 47 16.81 -2.82 18.99
C GLN A 47 16.45 -4.13 19.70
N PRO A 48 17.32 -5.15 19.71
CA PRO A 48 17.11 -6.36 20.51
C PRO A 48 17.17 -6.00 22.00
N GLN A 49 16.10 -6.24 22.75
CA GLN A 49 16.01 -5.81 24.16
C GLN A 49 16.68 -6.77 25.16
N GLY A 50 17.42 -7.79 24.72
CA GLY A 50 18.22 -8.64 25.61
C GLY A 50 17.41 -9.45 26.65
N ILE A 51 16.08 -9.53 26.52
CA ILE A 51 15.22 -10.31 27.43
C ILE A 51 15.12 -11.74 26.90
N ALA A 52 15.59 -12.71 27.69
CA ALA A 52 15.49 -14.13 27.38
C ALA A 52 14.02 -14.57 27.32
N GLY A 53 13.59 -15.19 26.22
CA GLY A 53 12.32 -15.93 26.12
C GLY A 53 11.15 -15.24 25.40
N GLY A 54 11.33 -14.05 24.81
CA GLY A 54 10.35 -13.48 23.87
C GLY A 54 10.86 -13.57 22.43
N ASP A 55 9.97 -13.65 21.43
CA ASP A 55 10.32 -13.55 20.01
C ASP A 55 10.96 -12.16 19.71
N PHE A 56 12.25 -12.02 20.01
CA PHE A 56 13.07 -10.81 19.85
C PHE A 56 14.02 -10.95 18.66
N ASP A 57 13.48 -11.44 17.55
CA ASP A 57 14.13 -11.34 16.26
C ASP A 57 14.24 -9.84 15.92
N SER A 58 15.41 -9.34 15.55
CA SER A 58 15.85 -7.92 15.51
C SER A 58 15.09 -7.01 14.51
N ARG A 59 13.83 -7.34 14.20
CA ARG A 59 12.87 -6.63 13.37
C ARG A 59 12.35 -5.38 14.05
N TYR A 60 12.03 -4.38 13.24
CA TYR A 60 11.30 -3.21 13.71
C TYR A 60 9.90 -3.62 14.20
N SER A 61 9.54 -3.21 15.43
CA SER A 61 8.30 -3.66 16.07
C SER A 61 7.07 -2.96 15.50
N GLN A 62 5.92 -3.65 15.51
CA GLN A 62 4.64 -3.05 15.09
C GLN A 62 4.28 -1.82 15.91
N ARG A 63 4.55 -1.85 17.23
CA ARG A 63 4.36 -0.69 18.12
C ARG A 63 5.28 0.47 17.73
N GLY A 64 6.51 0.19 17.32
CA GLY A 64 7.44 1.19 16.80
C GLY A 64 6.89 1.89 15.56
N VAL A 65 6.33 1.12 14.61
CA VAL A 65 5.69 1.70 13.41
C VAL A 65 4.49 2.59 13.79
N GLN A 66 3.62 2.10 14.67
CA GLN A 66 2.46 2.87 15.14
C GLN A 66 2.90 4.18 15.83
N TRP A 67 3.93 4.12 16.66
CA TRP A 67 4.50 5.28 17.32
C TRP A 67 5.08 6.27 16.31
N ALA A 68 5.83 5.79 15.31
CA ALA A 68 6.42 6.63 14.27
C ALA A 68 5.35 7.38 13.46
N VAL A 69 4.25 6.70 13.09
CA VAL A 69 3.09 7.35 12.44
C VAL A 69 2.49 8.43 13.34
N LYS A 70 2.30 8.15 14.63
CA LYS A 70 1.77 9.13 15.58
C LYS A 70 2.67 10.36 15.71
N GLN A 71 3.99 10.18 15.75
CA GLN A 71 4.93 11.31 15.77
C GLN A 71 4.89 12.12 14.48
N ALA A 72 4.83 11.46 13.32
CA ALA A 72 4.71 12.14 12.04
C ALA A 72 3.43 12.97 11.96
N CYS A 73 2.29 12.44 12.42
CA CYS A 73 1.03 13.18 12.49
C CYS A 73 1.12 14.40 13.41
N LYS A 74 1.72 14.25 14.60
CA LYS A 74 1.93 15.35 15.54
C LYS A 74 2.80 16.45 14.92
N ALA A 75 3.91 16.08 14.28
CA ALA A 75 4.82 17.03 13.63
C ALA A 75 4.16 17.75 12.45
N ALA A 76 3.25 17.08 11.73
CA ALA A 76 2.49 17.65 10.62
C ALA A 76 1.27 18.48 11.06
N GLY A 77 0.99 18.61 12.36
CA GLY A 77 -0.19 19.33 12.86
C GLY A 77 -1.52 18.65 12.55
N ILE A 78 -1.51 17.33 12.37
CA ILE A 78 -2.72 16.55 12.07
C ILE A 78 -3.43 16.22 13.38
N GLU A 79 -4.60 16.85 13.60
CA GLU A 79 -5.40 16.69 14.82
C GLU A 79 -6.27 15.42 14.82
N LYS A 80 -6.64 14.92 13.64
CA LYS A 80 -7.42 13.69 13.50
C LYS A 80 -6.63 12.46 13.96
N GLU A 81 -7.35 11.46 14.47
CA GLU A 81 -6.74 10.19 14.81
C GLU A 81 -6.29 9.43 13.55
N VAL A 82 -4.99 9.17 13.44
CA VAL A 82 -4.39 8.46 12.31
C VAL A 82 -3.59 7.27 12.83
N CYS A 83 -3.84 6.10 12.25
CA CYS A 83 -3.06 4.90 12.49
C CYS A 83 -2.52 4.32 11.18
N VAL A 84 -1.75 3.23 11.27
CA VAL A 84 -1.21 2.52 10.11
C VAL A 84 -2.32 2.05 9.16
N HIS A 85 -3.48 1.64 9.69
CA HIS A 85 -4.62 1.26 8.86
C HIS A 85 -5.16 2.47 8.11
N THR A 86 -5.27 3.65 8.73
CA THR A 86 -5.69 4.88 8.06
C THR A 86 -4.86 5.15 6.81
N LEU A 87 -3.53 5.00 6.89
CA LEU A 87 -2.64 5.16 5.73
C LEU A 87 -2.95 4.14 4.62
N ARG A 88 -3.23 2.89 4.97
CA ARG A 88 -3.66 1.85 4.02
C ARG A 88 -5.00 2.19 3.38
N HIS A 89 -5.96 2.68 4.15
CA HIS A 89 -7.25 3.10 3.62
C HIS A 89 -7.08 4.25 2.63
N THR A 90 -6.33 5.28 3.00
CA THR A 90 -6.02 6.42 2.10
C THR A 90 -5.34 5.96 0.81
N PHE A 91 -4.36 5.06 0.89
CA PHE A 91 -3.71 4.50 -0.30
C PHE A 91 -4.70 3.75 -1.21
N ALA A 92 -5.56 2.91 -0.64
CA ALA A 92 -6.53 2.14 -1.39
C ALA A 92 -7.59 3.04 -2.05
N THR A 93 -8.11 4.02 -1.31
CA THR A 93 -9.09 4.98 -1.81
C THR A 93 -8.53 5.80 -2.97
N HIS A 94 -7.33 6.37 -2.84
CA HIS A 94 -6.72 7.15 -3.92
C HIS A 94 -6.46 6.32 -5.19
N LEU A 95 -6.07 5.05 -5.05
CA LEU A 95 -5.92 4.19 -6.23
C LEU A 95 -7.25 3.97 -6.97
N LEU A 96 -8.36 3.80 -6.24
CA LEU A 96 -9.68 3.68 -6.88
C LEU A 96 -10.09 4.99 -7.56
N GLU A 97 -9.87 6.12 -6.89
CA GLU A 97 -10.16 7.46 -7.41
C GLU A 97 -9.32 7.77 -8.67
N ASP A 98 -8.09 7.30 -8.73
CA ASP A 98 -7.20 7.37 -9.90
C ASP A 98 -7.56 6.35 -11.00
N GLY A 99 -8.64 5.58 -10.82
CA GLY A 99 -9.20 4.67 -11.83
C GLY A 99 -8.65 3.25 -11.82
N LEU A 100 -7.93 2.82 -10.77
CA LEU A 100 -7.54 1.43 -10.61
C LEU A 100 -8.80 0.56 -10.38
N ASP A 101 -8.91 -0.54 -11.12
CA ASP A 101 -10.04 -1.44 -10.92
C ASP A 101 -9.96 -2.18 -9.57
N ILE A 102 -11.13 -2.51 -9.01
CA ILE A 102 -11.23 -3.11 -7.68
C ILE A 102 -10.57 -4.49 -7.58
N ILE A 103 -10.51 -5.26 -8.68
CA ILE A 103 -9.91 -6.60 -8.67
C ILE A 103 -8.39 -6.45 -8.58
N SER A 104 -7.81 -5.52 -9.33
CA SER A 104 -6.39 -5.16 -9.23
C SER A 104 -6.05 -4.63 -7.84
N LEU A 105 -6.89 -3.76 -7.26
CA LEU A 105 -6.70 -3.28 -5.90
C LEU A 105 -6.72 -4.43 -4.87
N LYS A 106 -7.69 -5.34 -4.97
CA LYS A 106 -7.81 -6.52 -4.10
C LYS A 106 -6.53 -7.36 -4.13
N ASN A 107 -6.01 -7.62 -5.33
CA ASN A 107 -4.77 -8.37 -5.53
C ASN A 107 -3.56 -7.63 -4.95
N LEU A 108 -3.46 -6.31 -5.17
CA LEU A 108 -2.40 -5.45 -4.66
C LEU A 108 -2.36 -5.43 -3.12
N LEU A 109 -3.54 -5.33 -2.49
CA LEU A 109 -3.68 -5.33 -1.04
C LEU A 109 -3.53 -6.73 -0.43
N GLY A 110 -3.61 -7.79 -1.24
CA GLY A 110 -3.56 -9.18 -0.79
C GLY A 110 -4.81 -9.56 0.01
N HIS A 111 -5.97 -9.04 -0.38
CA HIS A 111 -7.25 -9.44 0.21
C HIS A 111 -7.69 -10.78 -0.40
N GLU A 112 -8.09 -11.71 0.46
CA GLU A 112 -8.56 -13.03 0.02
C GLU A 112 -9.98 -12.91 -0.56
N GLN A 113 -10.84 -12.25 0.19
CA GLN A 113 -12.24 -11.99 -0.09
C GLN A 113 -12.39 -10.57 -0.67
N ILE A 114 -13.23 -10.43 -1.71
CA ILE A 114 -13.40 -9.15 -2.41
C ILE A 114 -14.16 -8.14 -1.54
N GLU A 115 -15.00 -8.64 -0.63
CA GLU A 115 -15.84 -7.92 0.32
C GLU A 115 -15.01 -6.95 1.17
N THR A 116 -13.83 -7.36 1.63
CA THR A 116 -12.91 -6.49 2.38
C THR A 116 -12.39 -5.31 1.54
N THR A 117 -12.37 -5.45 0.21
CA THR A 117 -11.96 -4.38 -0.71
C THR A 117 -13.13 -3.51 -1.12
N MET A 118 -14.35 -4.06 -1.13
CA MET A 118 -15.56 -3.28 -1.44
C MET A 118 -15.84 -2.19 -0.41
N GLU A 119 -15.36 -2.32 0.83
CA GLU A 119 -15.44 -1.25 1.84
C GLU A 119 -14.86 0.09 1.32
N TYR A 120 -13.82 0.05 0.49
CA TYR A 120 -13.22 1.25 -0.08
C TYR A 120 -14.13 1.95 -1.12
N LEU A 121 -15.05 1.23 -1.77
CA LEU A 121 -15.97 1.82 -2.76
C LEU A 121 -16.98 2.77 -2.12
N HIS A 122 -17.33 2.56 -0.85
CA HIS A 122 -18.24 3.46 -0.13
C HIS A 122 -17.60 4.79 0.23
N ILE A 123 -16.26 4.81 0.30
CA ILE A 123 -15.47 5.98 0.72
C ILE A 123 -14.93 6.73 -0.49
N ALA A 124 -14.53 6.01 -1.54
CA ALA A 124 -13.94 6.58 -2.74
C ALA A 124 -14.94 7.45 -3.49
N GLN A 125 -14.49 8.64 -3.90
CA GLN A 125 -15.27 9.55 -4.73
C GLN A 125 -15.11 9.16 -6.20
N LEU A 126 -15.82 8.12 -6.61
CA LEU A 126 -15.74 7.60 -7.98
C LEU A 126 -16.71 8.34 -8.90
N ASP A 127 -16.20 8.72 -10.07
CA ASP A 127 -17.03 9.22 -11.14
C ASP A 127 -18.03 8.15 -11.56
N THR A 128 -19.33 8.49 -11.50
CA THR A 128 -20.37 7.56 -11.91
C THR A 128 -20.46 7.55 -13.44
N ILE A 129 -19.92 6.50 -14.06
CA ILE A 129 -20.11 6.27 -15.49
C ILE A 129 -21.56 5.81 -15.69
N LYS A 130 -22.34 6.59 -16.46
CA LYS A 130 -23.68 6.15 -16.87
C LYS A 130 -23.57 4.89 -17.69
N ALA A 131 -24.40 3.89 -17.40
CA ALA A 131 -24.53 2.72 -18.24
C ALA A 131 -24.84 3.14 -19.68
N PHE A 132 -24.11 2.60 -20.63
CA PHE A 132 -24.28 2.86 -22.06
C PHE A 132 -24.37 1.53 -22.82
N SER A 133 -25.07 1.53 -23.96
CA SER A 133 -25.09 0.34 -24.81
C SER A 133 -23.76 0.23 -25.54
N PRO A 134 -23.11 -0.94 -25.55
CA PRO A 134 -21.91 -1.12 -26.37
C PRO A 134 -22.13 -0.76 -27.85
N LEU A 135 -23.35 -0.96 -28.37
CA LEU A 135 -23.71 -0.62 -29.75
C LEU A 135 -23.62 0.88 -30.04
N ASP A 136 -23.86 1.74 -29.04
CA ASP A 136 -23.79 3.22 -29.19
C ASP A 136 -22.36 3.65 -29.56
N THR A 137 -21.35 2.94 -29.05
CA THR A 137 -19.93 3.23 -29.31
C THR A 137 -19.35 2.42 -30.48
N LEU A 138 -19.95 1.26 -30.78
CA LEU A 138 -19.46 0.34 -31.81
C LEU A 138 -19.53 0.97 -33.20
N PHE A 139 -20.68 1.53 -33.57
CA PHE A 139 -20.89 2.10 -34.90
C PHE A 139 -20.25 3.49 -35.08
N ALA A 140 -20.01 4.22 -33.99
CA ALA A 140 -19.31 5.51 -34.00
C ALA A 140 -17.83 5.39 -34.42
N LYS A 141 -17.20 4.24 -34.19
CA LYS A 141 -15.83 3.95 -34.65
C LYS A 141 -15.77 3.57 -36.12
N CYS A 142 -16.82 2.96 -36.65
CA CYS A 142 -16.90 2.53 -38.05
C CYS A 142 -17.26 3.67 -39.02
N SER A 143 -17.88 4.75 -38.53
CA SER A 143 -18.36 5.88 -39.33
C SER A 143 -17.32 7.00 -39.55
N ARG A 144 -16.15 6.90 -38.92
CA ARG A 144 -14.98 7.74 -39.27
C ARG A 144 -14.23 7.10 -40.44
N LYS A 145 -14.69 7.38 -41.66
CA LYS A 145 -13.93 7.19 -42.90
C LYS A 145 -13.85 8.51 -43.64
#